data_AF-A0A848Z9Q4-F1
#
_entry.id   AF-A0A848Z9Q4-F1
#
_cell.length_a   1.000
_cell.length_b   1.000
_cell.length_c   1.000
_cell.angle_alpha   90.00
_cell.angle_beta   90.00
_cell.angle_gamma   90.00
#
_symmetry.space_group_name_H-M   'P 1'
#
loop_
_entity.id
_entity.type
_entity.pdbx_description
1 polymer ?
#
loop_
_entity_poly.entity_id
_entity_poly.type
_entity_poly.pdbx_seq_one_letter_code
_entity_poly.pdbx_strand_id
1 'polypeptide(L)'
;MLGPAKNPPALTKERIDRLLGDRSAHARAETAASVAAEFSRGQLTDRERALAESILDILAADIADEVRESLAEHVKHSPLLPPSIALRLAHDIESVALPILRYSEVLGDDALISVIRAGNESKQFAIAERATVSEEVSQSLVETGRKNVVCVLLANEGARIGEPALHRVLDDFDDDSGVPAMMVDRRTLPLAVSQRLVEIVSESLRQRLIERHQLPPAIADELSQHGRERAITQLIADEPRVAEVESMAGRLFASGKLTPSLLLRAICVGDLHFFEAGIARLAQMTIDDCRSLLYERGPLGFRGLYGKTDLPGELFAAFRVALDVVRVVRPDFDGGPREKKVWKKVYTDTIVERLVQEYRQVCPADVEHVLSQLARQFISGDGGDADGSLSVV
;
A
#
# COMPACT_ATOMS: atom_id res chain seq x y z
N MET A 1 -7.54 28.48 -24.28
CA MET A 1 -6.71 29.64 -23.86
C MET A 1 -7.57 30.54 -22.97
N LEU A 2 -7.56 30.33 -21.65
CA LEU A 2 -8.08 31.30 -20.69
C LEU A 2 -6.87 32.15 -20.23
N GLY A 3 -6.97 33.47 -20.40
CA GLY A 3 -5.91 34.40 -20.02
C GLY A 3 -5.69 34.48 -18.51
N PRO A 4 -4.53 34.97 -18.04
CA PRO A 4 -4.23 35.07 -16.62
C PRO A 4 -5.26 35.98 -15.92
N ALA A 5 -5.83 35.49 -14.83
CA ALA A 5 -6.73 36.24 -13.96
C ALA A 5 -6.04 37.55 -13.54
N LYS A 6 -6.65 38.69 -13.88
CA LYS A 6 -6.18 40.01 -13.45
C LYS A 6 -6.20 40.06 -11.92
N ASN A 7 -5.04 40.29 -11.30
CA ASN A 7 -4.97 40.62 -9.88
C ASN A 7 -5.94 41.77 -9.55
N PRO A 8 -6.79 41.64 -8.53
CA PRO A 8 -7.65 42.74 -8.14
C PRO A 8 -6.80 43.91 -7.58
N PRO A 9 -7.08 45.15 -7.99
CA PRO A 9 -6.37 46.34 -7.49
C PRO A 9 -6.65 46.56 -6.00
N ALA A 10 -5.69 47.21 -5.30
CA ALA A 10 -5.70 47.44 -3.85
C ALA A 10 -7.01 48.09 -3.33
N LEU A 11 -7.38 47.76 -2.09
CA LEU A 11 -8.53 48.35 -1.37
C LEU A 11 -8.36 49.87 -1.22
N THR A 12 -9.03 50.64 -2.09
CA THR A 12 -9.14 52.10 -2.00
C THR A 12 -10.47 52.47 -1.33
N LYS A 13 -10.45 53.55 -0.54
CA LYS A 13 -11.62 54.04 0.22
C LYS A 13 -12.85 54.27 -0.68
N GLU A 14 -12.63 54.81 -1.88
CA GLU A 14 -13.67 55.03 -2.91
C GLU A 14 -14.31 53.73 -3.41
N ARG A 15 -13.55 52.63 -3.47
CA ARG A 15 -14.06 51.33 -3.89
C ARG A 15 -14.90 50.71 -2.78
N ILE A 16 -14.47 50.82 -1.53
CA ILE A 16 -15.25 50.39 -0.36
C ILE A 16 -16.57 51.17 -0.30
N ASP A 17 -16.55 52.49 -0.52
CA ASP A 17 -17.76 53.32 -0.52
C ASP A 17 -18.72 52.95 -1.66
N ARG A 18 -18.20 52.62 -2.85
CA ARG A 18 -19.02 52.15 -3.99
C ARG A 18 -19.65 50.77 -3.71
N LEU A 19 -18.88 49.87 -3.09
CA LEU A 19 -19.34 48.52 -2.71
C LEU A 19 -20.35 48.54 -1.57
N LEU A 20 -20.23 49.47 -0.63
CA LEU A 20 -21.22 49.68 0.45
C LEU A 20 -22.52 50.34 -0.06
N GLY A 21 -22.46 51.08 -1.18
CA GLY A 21 -23.61 51.74 -1.80
C GLY A 21 -24.48 50.83 -2.68
N ASP A 22 -23.88 49.82 -3.33
CA ASP A 22 -24.57 48.87 -4.20
C ASP A 22 -24.97 47.60 -3.41
N ARG A 23 -26.27 47.40 -3.22
CA ARG A 23 -26.83 46.26 -2.47
C ARG A 23 -27.05 45.00 -3.32
N SER A 24 -26.58 44.96 -4.56
CA SER A 24 -26.66 43.76 -5.40
C SER A 24 -25.82 42.61 -4.84
N ALA A 25 -26.21 41.37 -5.15
CA ALA A 25 -25.40 40.18 -4.81
C ALA A 25 -24.01 40.26 -5.46
N HIS A 26 -23.96 40.73 -6.71
CA HIS A 26 -22.73 40.89 -7.46
C HIS A 26 -21.72 41.84 -6.79
N ALA A 27 -22.16 43.04 -6.37
CA ALA A 27 -21.28 43.98 -5.66
C ALA A 27 -20.77 43.39 -4.34
N ARG A 28 -21.62 42.66 -3.60
CA ARG A 28 -21.18 41.97 -2.38
C ARG A 28 -20.19 40.85 -2.66
N ALA A 29 -20.34 40.12 -3.76
CA ALA A 29 -19.38 39.09 -4.19
C ALA A 29 -18.02 39.70 -4.59
N GLU A 30 -18.00 40.87 -5.25
CA GLU A 30 -16.76 41.61 -5.50
C GLU A 30 -16.10 42.10 -4.21
N THR A 31 -16.91 42.51 -3.23
CA THR A 31 -16.43 42.90 -1.89
C THR A 31 -15.80 41.71 -1.19
N ALA A 32 -16.44 40.55 -1.23
CA ALA A 32 -15.92 39.32 -0.65
C ALA A 32 -14.57 38.94 -1.23
N ALA A 33 -14.44 38.98 -2.56
CA ALA A 33 -13.18 38.74 -3.25
C ALA A 33 -12.08 39.72 -2.79
N SER A 34 -12.40 41.02 -2.70
CA SER A 34 -11.43 42.04 -2.34
C SER A 34 -10.99 41.94 -0.87
N VAL A 35 -11.91 41.69 0.06
CA VAL A 35 -11.60 41.56 1.49
C VAL A 35 -10.83 40.27 1.75
N ALA A 36 -11.25 39.15 1.13
CA ALA A 36 -10.55 37.87 1.22
C ALA A 36 -9.11 37.97 0.71
N ALA A 37 -8.89 38.59 -0.46
CA ALA A 37 -7.57 38.76 -1.02
C ALA A 37 -6.62 39.56 -0.10
N GLU A 38 -7.12 40.61 0.54
CA GLU A 38 -6.33 41.46 1.43
C GLU A 38 -6.08 40.78 2.78
N PHE A 39 -7.06 40.03 3.27
CA PHE A 39 -6.91 39.19 4.45
C PHE A 39 -5.83 38.12 4.23
N SER A 40 -5.82 37.44 3.09
CA SER A 40 -4.84 36.40 2.76
C SER A 40 -3.41 36.91 2.56
N ARG A 41 -3.21 38.21 2.30
CA ARG A 41 -1.85 38.80 2.23
C ARG A 41 -1.15 38.86 3.58
N GLY A 42 -1.90 38.82 4.69
CA GLY A 42 -1.33 38.85 6.04
C GLY A 42 -0.66 40.17 6.44
N GLN A 43 -0.83 41.24 5.67
CA GLN A 43 -0.21 42.55 5.90
C GLN A 43 -1.07 43.49 6.78
N LEU A 44 -2.23 43.01 7.23
CA LEU A 44 -3.16 43.78 8.05
C LEU A 44 -2.65 43.93 9.49
N THR A 45 -2.84 45.12 10.07
CA THR A 45 -2.67 45.33 11.52
C THR A 45 -3.69 44.52 12.32
N ASP A 46 -3.47 44.31 13.62
CA ASP A 46 -4.39 43.51 14.43
C ASP A 46 -5.82 44.07 14.45
N ARG A 47 -5.96 45.39 14.42
CA ARG A 47 -7.27 46.06 14.33
C ARG A 47 -7.93 45.83 12.97
N GLU A 48 -7.18 45.96 11.88
CA GLU A 48 -7.69 45.72 10.53
C GLU A 48 -8.02 44.24 10.31
N ARG A 49 -7.24 43.32 10.89
CA ARG A 49 -7.50 41.89 10.86
C ARG A 49 -8.82 41.57 11.57
N ALA A 50 -9.03 42.07 12.79
CA ALA A 50 -10.29 41.86 13.52
C ALA A 50 -11.52 42.41 12.77
N LEU A 51 -11.37 43.56 12.10
CA LEU A 51 -12.40 44.12 11.23
C LEU A 51 -12.65 43.24 10.00
N ALA A 52 -11.58 42.81 9.32
CA ALA A 52 -11.67 41.93 8.17
C ALA A 52 -12.34 40.59 8.54
N GLU A 53 -11.98 39.97 9.66
CA GLU A 53 -12.62 38.75 10.17
C GLU A 53 -14.12 38.95 10.40
N SER A 54 -14.50 40.09 10.99
CA SER A 54 -15.92 40.44 11.18
C SER A 54 -16.66 40.57 9.85
N ILE A 55 -16.01 41.16 8.83
CA ILE A 55 -16.58 41.28 7.49
C ILE A 55 -16.70 39.90 6.82
N LEU A 56 -15.67 39.05 6.93
CA LEU A 56 -15.69 37.69 6.39
C LEU A 56 -16.79 36.85 7.04
N ASP A 57 -17.02 36.98 8.35
CA ASP A 57 -18.10 36.26 9.05
C ASP A 57 -19.49 36.66 8.54
N ILE A 58 -19.71 37.96 8.28
CA ILE A 58 -20.94 38.47 7.66
C ILE A 58 -21.13 37.90 6.25
N LEU A 59 -20.08 37.96 5.42
CA LEU A 59 -20.13 37.47 4.04
C LEU A 59 -20.31 35.94 3.95
N ALA A 60 -19.73 35.20 4.89
CA ALA A 60 -19.92 33.75 4.99
C ALA A 60 -21.35 33.35 5.40
N ALA A 61 -22.15 34.28 5.92
CA ALA A 61 -23.57 34.10 6.22
C ALA A 61 -24.50 34.82 5.22
N ASP A 62 -23.97 35.30 4.09
CA ASP A 62 -24.78 36.01 3.09
C ASP A 62 -25.86 35.10 2.50
N ILE A 63 -27.05 35.67 2.26
CA ILE A 63 -28.18 34.95 1.68
C ILE A 63 -27.93 34.52 0.22
N ALA A 64 -27.04 35.20 -0.49
CA ALA A 64 -26.74 34.93 -1.88
C ALA A 64 -25.57 33.94 -2.01
N ASP A 65 -25.83 32.82 -2.68
CA ASP A 65 -24.84 31.77 -2.90
C ASP A 65 -23.60 32.31 -3.65
N GLU A 66 -23.79 33.17 -4.66
CA GLU A 66 -22.70 33.82 -5.42
C GLU A 66 -21.69 34.56 -4.52
N VAL A 67 -22.15 35.17 -3.42
CA VAL A 67 -21.28 35.87 -2.47
C VAL A 67 -20.45 34.87 -1.68
N ARG A 68 -21.07 33.79 -1.19
CA ARG A 68 -20.40 32.73 -0.42
C ARG A 68 -19.43 31.93 -1.30
N GLU A 69 -19.78 31.69 -2.55
CA GLU A 69 -18.92 31.05 -3.56
C GLU A 69 -17.69 31.92 -3.84
N SER A 70 -17.88 33.21 -4.10
CA SER A 70 -16.79 34.16 -4.30
C SER A 70 -15.87 34.21 -3.08
N LEU A 71 -16.44 34.25 -1.87
CA LEU A 71 -15.67 34.22 -0.64
C LEU A 71 -14.83 32.93 -0.55
N ALA A 72 -15.46 31.76 -0.71
CA ALA A 72 -14.81 30.46 -0.61
C ALA A 72 -13.64 30.32 -1.59
N GLU A 73 -13.84 30.74 -2.84
CA GLU A 73 -12.81 30.66 -3.88
C GLU A 73 -11.57 31.49 -3.54
N HIS A 74 -11.74 32.66 -2.93
CA HIS A 74 -10.62 33.55 -2.59
C HIS A 74 -9.93 33.19 -1.27
N VAL A 75 -10.61 32.55 -0.31
CA VAL A 75 -10.01 32.20 0.99
C VAL A 75 -9.45 30.78 1.06
N LYS A 76 -9.71 29.91 0.06
CA LYS A 76 -9.40 28.47 0.11
C LYS A 76 -7.92 28.11 0.37
N HIS A 77 -6.97 28.99 0.03
CA HIS A 77 -5.54 28.77 0.27
C HIS A 77 -4.99 29.61 1.44
N SER A 78 -5.86 30.32 2.16
CA SER A 78 -5.44 31.25 3.20
C SER A 78 -5.17 30.50 4.52
N PRO A 79 -3.92 30.45 5.00
CA PRO A 79 -3.62 29.84 6.31
C PRO A 79 -4.15 30.70 7.49
N LEU A 80 -4.51 31.96 7.21
CA LEU A 80 -5.04 32.90 8.20
C LEU A 80 -6.55 32.79 8.38
N LEU A 81 -7.24 31.99 7.56
CA LEU A 81 -8.70 31.86 7.60
C LEU A 81 -9.16 31.37 8.99
N PRO A 82 -10.06 32.10 9.68
CA PRO A 82 -10.58 31.64 10.95
C PRO A 82 -11.25 30.26 10.83
N PRO A 83 -10.91 29.28 11.69
CA PRO A 83 -11.45 27.92 11.60
C PRO A 83 -12.98 27.86 11.64
N SER A 84 -13.64 28.77 12.37
CA SER A 84 -15.10 28.87 12.44
C SER A 84 -15.73 29.21 11.09
N ILE A 85 -15.11 30.11 10.32
CA ILE A 85 -15.58 30.50 8.98
C ILE A 85 -15.31 29.37 7.99
N ALA A 86 -14.12 28.76 8.04
CA ALA A 86 -13.81 27.60 7.21
C ALA A 86 -14.80 26.45 7.41
N LEU A 87 -15.15 26.15 8.67
CA LEU A 87 -16.13 25.12 9.01
C LEU A 87 -17.53 25.46 8.48
N ARG A 88 -17.98 26.72 8.61
CA ARG A 88 -19.26 27.16 8.06
C ARG A 88 -19.32 26.93 6.54
N LEU A 89 -18.31 27.38 5.80
CA LEU A 89 -18.25 27.22 4.36
C LEU A 89 -18.16 25.74 3.94
N ALA A 90 -17.45 24.89 4.71
CA ALA A 90 -17.36 23.45 4.46
C ALA A 90 -18.71 22.72 4.60
N HIS A 91 -19.59 23.19 5.49
CA HIS A 91 -20.93 22.62 5.69
C HIS A 91 -22.01 23.19 4.74
N ASP A 92 -21.67 24.21 3.96
CA ASP A 92 -22.59 24.87 3.01
C ASP A 92 -22.92 23.99 1.78
N ILE A 93 -23.61 24.54 0.79
CA ILE A 93 -23.86 23.89 -0.50
C ILE A 93 -22.56 23.51 -1.22
N GLU A 94 -22.64 22.60 -2.18
CA GLU A 94 -21.46 22.03 -2.84
C GLU A 94 -20.56 23.09 -3.49
N SER A 95 -21.13 24.05 -4.23
CA SER A 95 -20.35 25.10 -4.91
C SER A 95 -19.48 25.95 -3.97
N VAL A 96 -19.92 26.15 -2.73
CA VAL A 96 -19.19 26.88 -1.68
C VAL A 96 -18.22 25.97 -0.93
N ALA A 97 -18.64 24.74 -0.62
CA ALA A 97 -17.88 23.83 0.22
C ALA A 97 -16.68 23.19 -0.48
N LEU A 98 -16.81 22.83 -1.77
CA LEU A 98 -15.79 22.06 -2.48
C LEU A 98 -14.41 22.72 -2.51
N PRO A 99 -14.25 24.03 -2.80
CA PRO A 99 -12.95 24.69 -2.75
C PRO A 99 -12.32 24.63 -1.35
N ILE A 100 -13.13 24.81 -0.32
CA ILE A 100 -12.67 24.83 1.07
C ILE A 100 -12.23 23.43 1.50
N LEU A 101 -13.03 22.41 1.22
CA LEU A 101 -12.70 21.01 1.56
C LEU A 101 -11.46 20.50 0.84
N ARG A 102 -11.24 20.93 -0.41
CA ARG A 102 -10.11 20.47 -1.24
C ARG A 102 -8.79 21.15 -0.91
N TYR A 103 -8.81 22.45 -0.60
CA TYR A 103 -7.58 23.25 -0.57
C TYR A 103 -7.25 23.85 0.79
N SER A 104 -8.23 23.99 1.69
CA SER A 104 -8.01 24.67 2.97
C SER A 104 -7.22 23.79 3.94
N GLU A 105 -6.10 24.30 4.45
CA GLU A 105 -5.27 23.63 5.45
C GLU A 105 -5.72 23.93 6.90
N VAL A 106 -6.65 24.87 7.11
CA VAL A 106 -7.12 25.23 8.46
C VAL A 106 -8.17 24.26 9.02
N LEU A 107 -8.71 23.36 8.19
CA LEU A 107 -9.63 22.33 8.63
C LEU A 107 -8.86 21.14 9.23
N GLY A 108 -9.12 20.86 10.51
CA GLY A 108 -8.62 19.65 11.16
C GLY A 108 -9.41 18.40 10.79
N ASP A 109 -8.87 17.24 11.16
CA ASP A 109 -9.42 15.93 10.82
C ASP A 109 -10.87 15.75 11.31
N ASP A 110 -11.19 16.20 12.54
CA ASP A 110 -12.55 16.16 13.10
C ASP A 110 -13.59 16.86 12.20
N ALA A 111 -13.22 18.02 11.65
CA ALA A 111 -14.08 18.79 10.76
C ALA A 111 -14.30 18.04 9.44
N LEU A 112 -13.24 17.50 8.84
CA LEU A 112 -13.33 16.73 7.60
C LEU A 112 -14.18 15.46 7.80
N ILE A 113 -13.98 14.73 8.90
CA ILE A 113 -14.75 13.53 9.27
C ILE A 113 -16.23 13.87 9.47
N SER A 114 -16.54 15.01 10.10
CA SER A 114 -17.93 15.44 10.25
C SER A 114 -18.64 15.65 8.90
N VAL A 115 -17.93 16.19 7.90
CA VAL A 115 -18.44 16.38 6.54
C VAL A 115 -18.56 15.06 5.79
N ILE A 116 -17.60 14.14 5.96
CA ILE A 116 -17.68 12.79 5.38
C ILE A 116 -18.94 12.06 5.89
N ARG A 117 -19.19 12.12 7.20
CA ARG A 117 -20.35 11.49 7.86
C ARG A 117 -21.70 12.07 7.42
N ALA A 118 -21.74 13.34 6.97
CA ALA A 118 -22.93 13.93 6.39
C ALA A 118 -23.34 13.29 5.04
N GLY A 119 -22.44 12.53 4.41
CA GLY A 119 -22.78 11.63 3.31
C GLY A 119 -22.87 12.27 1.92
N ASN A 120 -22.36 13.47 1.71
CA ASN A 120 -22.31 14.09 0.38
C ASN A 120 -21.11 13.57 -0.43
N GLU A 121 -21.34 12.96 -1.59
CA GLU A 121 -20.29 12.33 -2.40
C GLU A 121 -19.33 13.34 -3.02
N SER A 122 -19.84 14.44 -3.60
CA SER A 122 -19.02 15.52 -4.14
C SER A 122 -18.03 16.05 -3.10
N LYS A 123 -18.51 16.26 -1.87
CA LYS A 123 -17.67 16.73 -0.75
C LYS A 123 -16.60 15.70 -0.36
N GLN A 124 -16.94 14.41 -0.34
CA GLN A 124 -15.98 13.35 -0.06
C GLN A 124 -14.89 13.26 -1.15
N PHE A 125 -15.23 13.46 -2.43
CA PHE A 125 -14.24 13.59 -3.49
C PHE A 125 -13.29 14.76 -3.23
N ALA A 126 -13.80 15.94 -2.92
CA ALA A 126 -12.96 17.09 -2.62
C ALA A 126 -11.98 16.81 -1.46
N ILE A 127 -12.42 16.08 -0.43
CA ILE A 127 -11.57 15.67 0.69
C ILE A 127 -10.53 14.63 0.25
N ALA A 128 -10.91 13.65 -0.57
CA ALA A 128 -10.00 12.64 -1.09
C ALA A 128 -8.94 13.22 -2.06
N GLU A 129 -9.24 14.31 -2.76
CA GLU A 129 -8.34 15.02 -3.68
C GLU A 129 -7.40 16.04 -3.01
N ARG A 130 -7.45 16.17 -1.68
CA ARG A 130 -6.55 17.07 -0.94
C ARG A 130 -5.09 16.68 -1.20
N ALA A 131 -4.19 17.66 -1.18
CA ALA A 131 -2.76 17.40 -1.38
C ALA A 131 -2.19 16.38 -0.37
N THR A 132 -2.72 16.36 0.85
CA THR A 132 -2.48 15.31 1.83
C THR A 132 -3.77 14.93 2.54
N VAL A 133 -3.89 13.65 2.88
CA VAL A 133 -5.01 13.11 3.67
C VAL A 133 -4.43 12.30 4.81
N SER A 134 -4.89 12.54 6.03
CA SER A 134 -4.43 11.81 7.21
C SER A 134 -4.96 10.37 7.23
N GLU A 135 -4.41 9.54 8.11
CA GLU A 135 -4.86 8.15 8.27
C GLU A 135 -6.29 8.05 8.79
N GLU A 136 -6.67 8.92 9.73
CA GLU A 136 -8.01 8.94 10.31
C GLU A 136 -9.07 9.37 9.29
N VAL A 137 -8.78 10.40 8.50
CA VAL A 137 -9.67 10.86 7.42
C VAL A 137 -9.76 9.82 6.31
N SER A 138 -8.63 9.19 5.94
CA SER A 138 -8.61 8.11 4.95
C SER A 138 -9.45 6.91 5.39
N GLN A 139 -9.33 6.50 6.65
CA GLN A 139 -10.16 5.46 7.25
C GLN A 139 -11.65 5.84 7.15
N SER A 140 -12.01 7.06 7.53
CA SER A 140 -13.41 7.51 7.46
C SER A 140 -13.95 7.55 6.02
N LEU A 141 -13.12 7.87 5.01
CA LEU A 141 -13.49 7.83 3.60
C LEU A 141 -13.71 6.38 3.12
N VAL A 142 -12.81 5.46 3.49
CA VAL A 142 -12.94 4.03 3.16
C VAL A 142 -14.20 3.43 3.78
N GLU A 143 -14.51 3.78 5.03
CA GLU A 143 -15.71 3.31 5.74
C GLU A 143 -17.03 3.70 5.07
N THR A 144 -17.02 4.70 4.18
CA THR A 144 -18.22 5.05 3.39
C THR A 144 -18.63 3.96 2.40
N GLY A 145 -17.70 3.06 2.03
CA GLY A 145 -17.92 2.01 1.03
C GLY A 145 -18.12 2.53 -0.40
N ARG A 146 -17.88 3.82 -0.66
CA ARG A 146 -18.11 4.44 -1.98
C ARG A 146 -16.92 4.21 -2.89
N LYS A 147 -17.09 3.29 -3.84
CA LYS A 147 -16.05 2.89 -4.81
C LYS A 147 -15.31 4.07 -5.42
N ASN A 148 -16.02 5.06 -5.96
CA ASN A 148 -15.37 6.15 -6.69
C ASN A 148 -14.52 7.03 -5.75
N VAL A 149 -14.99 7.29 -4.54
CA VAL A 149 -14.25 8.05 -3.51
C VAL A 149 -12.99 7.29 -3.09
N VAL A 150 -13.13 5.97 -2.84
CA VAL A 150 -11.98 5.11 -2.52
C VAL A 150 -10.97 5.07 -3.66
N CYS A 151 -11.44 5.03 -4.91
CA CYS A 151 -10.54 5.07 -6.06
C CYS A 151 -9.74 6.38 -6.10
N VAL A 152 -10.40 7.52 -5.92
CA VAL A 152 -9.71 8.81 -5.87
C VAL A 152 -8.71 8.88 -4.71
N LEU A 153 -9.07 8.35 -3.54
CA LEU A 153 -8.19 8.28 -2.38
C LEU A 153 -6.95 7.39 -2.64
N LEU A 154 -7.13 6.23 -3.28
CA LEU A 154 -6.05 5.31 -3.62
C LEU A 154 -5.07 5.92 -4.64
N ALA A 155 -5.59 6.65 -5.63
CA ALA A 155 -4.79 7.37 -6.63
C ALA A 155 -4.07 8.60 -6.07
N ASN A 156 -4.43 9.03 -4.86
CA ASN A 156 -3.77 10.14 -4.18
C ASN A 156 -2.50 9.64 -3.44
N GLU A 157 -1.34 9.91 -4.03
CA GLU A 157 -0.02 9.61 -3.43
C GLU A 157 0.22 10.34 -2.10
N GLY A 158 -0.43 11.49 -1.87
CA GLY A 158 -0.34 12.25 -0.63
C GLY A 158 -1.26 11.72 0.48
N ALA A 159 -2.16 10.78 0.18
CA ALA A 159 -3.02 10.16 1.19
C ALA A 159 -2.25 9.11 1.99
N ARG A 160 -2.27 9.25 3.32
CA ARG A 160 -1.77 8.23 4.25
C ARG A 160 -2.91 7.26 4.55
N ILE A 161 -2.84 6.06 4.00
CA ILE A 161 -3.88 5.03 4.18
C ILE A 161 -3.31 3.95 5.09
N GLY A 162 -3.94 3.76 6.25
CA GLY A 162 -3.53 2.76 7.23
C GLY A 162 -3.69 1.33 6.72
N GLU A 163 -2.92 0.40 7.29
CA GLU A 163 -3.04 -1.03 6.99
C GLU A 163 -4.47 -1.57 7.20
N PRO A 164 -5.20 -1.24 8.29
CA PRO A 164 -6.59 -1.67 8.47
C PRO A 164 -7.52 -1.16 7.36
N ALA A 165 -7.35 0.09 6.92
CA ALA A 165 -8.13 0.68 5.83
C ALA A 165 -7.88 -0.05 4.51
N LEU A 166 -6.61 -0.33 4.18
CA LEU A 166 -6.23 -1.08 2.98
C LEU A 166 -6.80 -2.51 2.99
N HIS A 167 -6.76 -3.19 4.14
CA HIS A 167 -7.37 -4.50 4.29
C HIS A 167 -8.88 -4.46 4.03
N ARG A 168 -9.56 -3.43 4.55
CA ARG A 168 -10.98 -3.23 4.32
C ARG A 168 -11.32 -2.92 2.87
N VAL A 169 -10.51 -2.12 2.18
CA VAL A 169 -10.65 -1.90 0.73
C VAL A 169 -10.60 -3.23 -0.03
N LEU A 170 -9.70 -4.14 0.36
CA LEU A 170 -9.62 -5.47 -0.25
C LEU A 170 -10.82 -6.35 0.08
N ASP A 171 -11.47 -6.16 1.22
CA ASP A 171 -12.68 -6.88 1.62
C ASP A 171 -13.93 -6.34 0.92
N ASP A 172 -14.07 -5.02 0.85
CA ASP A 172 -15.27 -4.35 0.32
C ASP A 172 -15.31 -4.38 -1.23
N PHE A 173 -14.18 -4.59 -1.90
CA PHE A 173 -14.03 -4.58 -3.37
C PHE A 173 -13.32 -5.83 -3.92
N ASP A 174 -13.49 -6.99 -3.27
CA ASP A 174 -12.87 -8.26 -3.67
C ASP A 174 -13.23 -8.71 -5.10
N ASP A 175 -14.47 -8.45 -5.52
CA ASP A 175 -14.99 -8.75 -6.87
C ASP A 175 -14.52 -7.75 -7.95
N ASP A 176 -13.94 -6.62 -7.56
CA ASP A 176 -13.57 -5.55 -8.48
C ASP A 176 -12.08 -5.59 -8.82
N SER A 177 -11.73 -6.18 -9.97
CA SER A 177 -10.33 -6.26 -10.40
C SER A 177 -9.61 -4.91 -10.58
N GLY A 178 -10.34 -3.78 -10.68
CA GLY A 178 -9.75 -2.46 -10.86
C GLY A 178 -9.17 -1.88 -9.56
N VAL A 179 -9.81 -2.11 -8.42
CA VAL A 179 -9.39 -1.51 -7.14
C VAL A 179 -8.05 -2.08 -6.63
N PRO A 180 -7.83 -3.41 -6.60
CA PRO A 180 -6.54 -3.99 -6.26
C PRO A 180 -5.40 -3.51 -7.17
N ALA A 181 -5.67 -3.28 -8.46
CA ALA A 181 -4.65 -2.79 -9.39
C ALA A 181 -4.11 -1.41 -8.97
N MET A 182 -4.98 -0.50 -8.51
CA MET A 182 -4.54 0.81 -8.07
C MET A 182 -3.75 0.78 -6.75
N MET A 183 -3.97 -0.23 -5.91
CA MET A 183 -3.17 -0.42 -4.71
C MET A 183 -1.73 -0.84 -5.04
N VAL A 184 -1.52 -1.56 -6.14
CA VAL A 184 -0.20 -1.99 -6.61
C VAL A 184 0.65 -0.81 -7.10
N ASP A 185 0.02 0.21 -7.68
CA ASP A 185 0.72 1.38 -8.21
C ASP A 185 1.26 2.32 -7.11
N ARG A 186 0.82 2.14 -5.86
CA ARG A 186 1.27 2.97 -4.73
C ARG A 186 2.71 2.64 -4.35
N ARG A 187 3.50 3.69 -4.08
CA ARG A 187 4.92 3.57 -3.74
C ARG A 187 5.23 2.78 -2.47
N THR A 188 4.33 2.82 -1.50
CA THR A 188 4.51 2.19 -0.19
C THR A 188 3.31 1.31 0.12
N LEU A 189 3.53 0.00 0.23
CA LEU A 189 2.50 -0.96 0.58
C LEU A 189 3.02 -1.85 1.71
N PRO A 190 2.29 -1.98 2.84
CA PRO A 190 2.67 -2.89 3.91
C PRO A 190 2.77 -4.34 3.41
N LEU A 191 3.69 -5.12 3.98
CA LEU A 191 3.89 -6.53 3.59
C LEU A 191 2.60 -7.36 3.76
N ALA A 192 1.83 -7.09 4.82
CA ALA A 192 0.56 -7.78 5.07
C ALA A 192 -0.47 -7.55 3.97
N VAL A 193 -0.56 -6.32 3.45
CA VAL A 193 -1.46 -5.96 2.34
C VAL A 193 -0.95 -6.57 1.04
N SER A 194 0.37 -6.53 0.80
CA SER A 194 1.01 -7.15 -0.38
C SER A 194 0.74 -8.65 -0.46
N GLN A 195 0.89 -9.36 0.68
CA GLN A 195 0.56 -10.79 0.79
C GLN A 195 -0.91 -11.04 0.44
N ARG A 196 -1.83 -10.20 0.94
CA ARG A 196 -3.26 -10.35 0.69
C ARG A 196 -3.63 -10.09 -0.77
N LEU A 197 -3.02 -9.10 -1.41
CA LEU A 197 -3.16 -8.86 -2.85
C LEU A 197 -2.73 -10.08 -3.66
N VAL A 198 -1.58 -10.68 -3.33
CA VAL A 198 -1.10 -11.90 -3.98
C VAL A 198 -2.13 -13.03 -3.86
N GLU A 199 -2.78 -13.18 -2.71
CA GLU A 199 -3.84 -14.18 -2.51
C GLU A 199 -5.06 -13.93 -3.40
N ILE A 200 -5.61 -12.71 -3.38
CA ILE A 200 -6.79 -12.30 -4.17
C ILE A 200 -6.52 -12.45 -5.67
N VAL A 201 -5.38 -11.94 -6.14
CA VAL A 201 -5.00 -12.01 -7.57
C VAL A 201 -4.79 -13.45 -8.02
N SER A 202 -4.17 -14.30 -7.18
CA SER A 202 -3.96 -15.71 -7.51
C SER A 202 -5.28 -16.47 -7.63
N GLU A 203 -6.25 -16.18 -6.77
CA GLU A 203 -7.58 -16.79 -6.82
C GLU A 203 -8.38 -16.30 -8.03
N SER A 204 -8.37 -15.00 -8.31
CA SER A 204 -8.97 -14.42 -9.52
C SER A 204 -8.37 -14.98 -10.81
N LEU A 205 -7.05 -15.22 -10.84
CA LEU A 205 -6.39 -15.86 -11.97
C LEU A 205 -6.82 -17.33 -12.12
N ARG A 206 -6.89 -18.08 -11.01
CA ARG A 206 -7.36 -19.47 -10.97
C ARG A 206 -8.75 -19.60 -11.60
N GLN A 207 -9.68 -18.76 -11.14
CA GLN A 207 -11.06 -18.77 -11.62
C GLN A 207 -11.15 -18.46 -13.11
N ARG A 208 -10.41 -17.44 -13.58
CA ARG A 208 -10.37 -17.09 -15.01
C ARG A 208 -9.78 -18.19 -15.88
N LEU A 209 -8.77 -18.94 -15.41
CA LEU A 209 -8.21 -20.08 -16.14
C LEU A 209 -9.24 -21.20 -16.32
N ILE A 210 -10.06 -21.46 -15.31
CA ILE A 210 -11.12 -22.47 -15.37
C ILE A 210 -12.25 -22.00 -16.29
N GLU A 211 -12.79 -20.80 -16.06
CA GLU A 211 -13.99 -20.33 -16.77
C GLU A 211 -13.71 -19.97 -18.23
N ARG A 212 -12.65 -19.20 -18.48
CA ARG A 212 -12.38 -18.65 -19.81
C ARG A 212 -11.56 -19.60 -20.68
N HIS A 213 -10.62 -20.31 -20.08
CA HIS A 213 -9.70 -21.18 -20.80
C HIS A 213 -10.03 -22.67 -20.63
N GLN A 214 -11.06 -23.01 -19.85
CA GLN A 214 -11.55 -24.39 -19.66
C GLN A 214 -10.44 -25.35 -19.19
N LEU A 215 -9.48 -24.82 -18.42
CA LEU A 215 -8.46 -25.67 -17.83
C LEU A 215 -9.10 -26.62 -16.80
N PRO A 216 -8.65 -27.87 -16.71
CA PRO A 216 -8.99 -28.74 -15.61
C PRO A 216 -8.68 -28.07 -14.27
N PRO A 217 -9.59 -28.10 -13.28
CA PRO A 217 -9.40 -27.42 -11.99
C PRO A 217 -8.07 -27.76 -11.32
N ALA A 218 -7.66 -29.04 -11.35
CA ALA A 218 -6.39 -29.48 -10.75
C ALA A 218 -5.16 -28.75 -11.33
N ILE A 219 -5.14 -28.49 -12.64
CA ILE A 219 -4.02 -27.79 -13.30
C ILE A 219 -4.06 -26.29 -12.97
N ALA A 220 -5.26 -25.69 -12.94
CA ALA A 220 -5.42 -24.29 -12.57
C ALA A 220 -5.00 -24.05 -11.11
N ASP A 221 -5.36 -24.96 -10.20
CA ASP A 221 -4.99 -24.91 -8.80
C ASP A 221 -3.46 -25.00 -8.62
N GLU A 222 -2.81 -25.92 -9.33
CA GLU A 222 -1.35 -26.07 -9.33
C GLU A 222 -0.64 -24.80 -9.84
N LEU A 223 -1.06 -24.27 -11.00
CA LEU A 223 -0.47 -23.06 -11.58
C LEU A 223 -0.64 -21.83 -10.67
N SER A 224 -1.83 -21.63 -10.11
CA SER A 224 -2.09 -20.52 -9.19
C SER A 224 -1.34 -20.68 -7.88
N GLN A 225 -1.19 -21.90 -7.37
CA GLN A 225 -0.35 -22.17 -6.21
C GLN A 225 1.11 -21.83 -6.49
N HIS A 226 1.66 -22.28 -7.61
CA HIS A 226 3.05 -21.99 -7.98
C HIS A 226 3.30 -20.48 -8.14
N GLY A 227 2.38 -19.77 -8.80
CA GLY A 227 2.45 -18.31 -8.93
C GLY A 227 2.43 -17.60 -7.59
N ARG A 228 1.53 -18.02 -6.68
CA ARG A 228 1.40 -17.46 -5.33
C ARG A 228 2.66 -17.66 -4.50
N GLU A 229 3.15 -18.88 -4.42
CA GLU A 229 4.32 -19.19 -3.60
C GLU A 229 5.58 -18.49 -4.12
N ARG A 230 5.70 -18.32 -5.45
CA ARG A 230 6.76 -17.53 -6.08
C ARG A 230 6.68 -16.06 -5.66
N ALA A 231 5.51 -15.45 -5.74
CA ALA A 231 5.31 -14.06 -5.34
C ALA A 231 5.62 -13.86 -3.84
N ILE A 232 5.18 -14.77 -2.97
CA ILE A 232 5.49 -14.70 -1.53
C ILE A 232 6.99 -14.77 -1.27
N THR A 233 7.71 -15.66 -1.97
CA THR A 233 9.17 -15.79 -1.80
C THR A 233 9.88 -14.51 -2.26
N GLN A 234 9.41 -13.85 -3.32
CA GLN A 234 9.94 -12.56 -3.76
C GLN A 234 9.70 -11.45 -2.72
N LEU A 235 8.50 -11.40 -2.12
CA LEU A 235 8.19 -10.42 -1.06
C LEU A 235 9.08 -10.59 0.18
N ILE A 236 9.48 -11.82 0.51
CA ILE A 236 10.42 -12.11 1.61
C ILE A 236 11.85 -11.74 1.21
N ALA A 237 12.21 -11.93 -0.06
CA ALA A 237 13.55 -11.65 -0.55
C ALA A 237 13.91 -10.15 -0.49
N ASP A 238 12.91 -9.26 -0.52
CA ASP A 238 13.02 -7.78 -0.43
C ASP A 238 13.37 -7.27 0.99
N GLU A 239 13.83 -8.16 1.88
CA GLU A 239 14.33 -7.87 3.22
C GLU A 239 13.36 -7.15 4.17
N PRO A 240 12.13 -7.67 4.36
CA PRO A 240 11.22 -7.17 5.38
C PRO A 240 11.77 -7.39 6.80
N ARG A 241 11.19 -6.69 7.78
CA ARG A 241 11.60 -6.84 9.18
C ARG A 241 11.27 -8.25 9.68
N VAL A 242 12.10 -8.79 10.58
CA VAL A 242 11.90 -10.14 11.15
C VAL A 242 10.49 -10.33 11.72
N ALA A 243 9.97 -9.34 12.46
CA ALA A 243 8.61 -9.38 13.03
C ALA A 243 7.49 -9.46 11.96
N GLU A 244 7.70 -8.85 10.79
CA GLU A 244 6.75 -8.90 9.67
C GLU A 244 6.75 -10.28 9.02
N VAL A 245 7.92 -10.92 8.89
CA VAL A 245 8.08 -12.29 8.40
C VAL A 245 7.40 -13.30 9.31
N GLU A 246 7.59 -13.18 10.62
CA GLU A 246 6.94 -14.06 11.61
C GLU A 246 5.42 -13.90 11.60
N SER A 247 4.94 -12.65 11.50
CA SER A 247 3.51 -12.35 11.37
C SER A 247 2.93 -12.93 10.07
N MET A 248 3.67 -12.83 8.96
CA MET A 248 3.28 -13.43 7.69
C MET A 248 3.20 -14.95 7.75
N ALA A 249 4.20 -15.62 8.34
CA ALA A 249 4.16 -17.07 8.55
C ALA A 249 2.93 -17.48 9.39
N GLY A 250 2.60 -16.69 10.43
CA GLY A 250 1.37 -16.87 11.21
C GLY A 250 0.09 -16.76 10.37
N ARG A 251 -0.02 -15.73 9.52
CA ARG A 251 -1.18 -15.56 8.62
C ARG A 251 -1.31 -16.69 7.60
N LEU A 252 -0.20 -17.14 7.00
CA LEU A 252 -0.18 -18.27 6.06
C LEU A 252 -0.58 -19.58 6.74
N PHE A 253 -0.15 -19.79 7.98
CA PHE A 253 -0.55 -20.95 8.76
C PHE A 253 -2.05 -20.93 9.07
N ALA A 254 -2.58 -19.79 9.56
CA ALA A 254 -4.00 -19.64 9.89
C ALA A 254 -4.94 -19.80 8.68
N SER A 255 -4.48 -19.42 7.48
CA SER A 255 -5.22 -19.57 6.22
C SER A 255 -4.99 -20.93 5.52
N GLY A 256 -4.17 -21.83 6.09
CA GLY A 256 -3.83 -23.11 5.46
C GLY A 256 -2.97 -22.99 4.19
N LYS A 257 -2.37 -21.82 3.95
CA LYS A 257 -1.53 -21.53 2.77
C LYS A 257 -0.03 -21.71 3.05
N LEU A 258 0.35 -22.07 4.29
CA LEU A 258 1.72 -22.45 4.62
C LEU A 258 2.02 -23.87 4.12
N THR A 259 2.32 -24.00 2.83
CA THR A 259 2.54 -25.30 2.17
C THR A 259 3.97 -25.83 2.38
N PRO A 260 4.17 -27.17 2.32
CA PRO A 260 5.50 -27.78 2.33
C PRO A 260 6.43 -27.26 1.22
N SER A 261 5.90 -27.09 0.01
CA SER A 261 6.60 -26.55 -1.17
C SER A 261 7.09 -25.12 -0.96
N LEU A 262 6.27 -24.26 -0.33
CA LEU A 262 6.67 -22.89 0.04
C LEU A 262 7.82 -22.89 1.05
N LEU A 263 7.77 -23.73 2.09
CA LEU A 263 8.86 -23.84 3.07
C LEU A 263 10.15 -24.33 2.43
N LEU A 264 10.06 -25.31 1.53
CA LEU A 264 11.20 -25.81 0.77
C LEU A 264 11.78 -24.73 -0.14
N ARG A 265 10.93 -23.96 -0.84
CA ARG A 265 11.38 -22.84 -1.66
C ARG A 265 12.07 -21.76 -0.83
N ALA A 266 11.51 -21.40 0.32
CA ALA A 266 12.08 -20.39 1.21
C ALA A 266 13.47 -20.78 1.70
N ILE A 267 13.69 -22.03 2.13
CA ILE A 267 15.02 -22.49 2.50
C ILE A 267 15.96 -22.52 1.29
N CYS A 268 15.50 -22.95 0.11
CA CYS A 268 16.35 -22.97 -1.09
C CYS A 268 16.81 -21.57 -1.54
N VAL A 269 15.99 -20.54 -1.32
CA VAL A 269 16.33 -19.13 -1.63
C VAL A 269 17.17 -18.47 -0.51
N GLY A 270 17.31 -19.14 0.64
CA GLY A 270 18.13 -18.69 1.75
C GLY A 270 17.39 -17.85 2.79
N ASP A 271 16.06 -17.82 2.73
CA ASP A 271 15.22 -17.08 3.67
C ASP A 271 14.92 -17.92 4.92
N LEU A 272 15.98 -18.14 5.72
CA LEU A 272 15.95 -18.99 6.91
C LEU A 272 14.97 -18.51 7.98
N HIS A 273 14.81 -17.19 8.14
CA HIS A 273 13.87 -16.63 9.12
C HIS A 273 12.42 -17.06 8.84
N PHE A 274 12.02 -17.07 7.56
CA PHE A 274 10.68 -17.52 7.18
C PHE A 274 10.53 -19.03 7.37
N PHE A 275 11.56 -19.81 7.02
CA PHE A 275 11.57 -21.26 7.25
C PHE A 275 11.46 -21.61 8.74
N GLU A 276 12.26 -20.97 9.61
CA GLU A 276 12.23 -21.15 11.07
C GLU A 276 10.85 -20.79 11.63
N ALA A 277 10.32 -19.62 11.25
CA ALA A 277 8.99 -19.18 11.68
C ALA A 277 7.92 -20.16 11.22
N GLY A 278 7.97 -20.62 9.97
CA GLY A 278 7.01 -21.56 9.41
C GLY A 278 7.03 -22.94 10.08
N ILE A 279 8.21 -23.53 10.26
CA ILE A 279 8.36 -24.82 10.95
C ILE A 279 7.95 -24.71 12.43
N ALA A 280 8.31 -23.61 13.12
CA ALA A 280 7.89 -23.40 14.50
C ALA A 280 6.36 -23.36 14.63
N ARG A 281 5.66 -22.73 13.67
CA ARG A 281 4.18 -22.72 13.62
C ARG A 281 3.60 -24.11 13.35
N LEU A 282 4.14 -24.84 12.36
CA LEU A 282 3.69 -26.21 12.07
C LEU A 282 3.91 -27.16 13.25
N ALA A 283 5.02 -27.03 13.95
CA ALA A 283 5.36 -27.85 15.11
C ALA A 283 4.77 -27.32 16.43
N GLN A 284 3.98 -26.25 16.37
CA GLN A 284 3.31 -25.58 17.50
C GLN A 284 4.25 -25.28 18.69
N MET A 285 5.41 -24.68 18.41
CA MET A 285 6.43 -24.36 19.41
C MET A 285 6.98 -22.94 19.25
N THR A 286 7.82 -22.51 20.19
CA THR A 286 8.52 -21.23 20.10
C THR A 286 9.60 -21.28 19.02
N ILE A 287 9.92 -20.11 18.44
CA ILE A 287 10.98 -20.01 17.43
C ILE A 287 12.35 -20.36 18.04
N ASP A 288 12.58 -20.02 19.32
CA ASP A 288 13.84 -20.31 20.00
C ASP A 288 14.04 -21.82 20.23
N ASP A 289 13.00 -22.54 20.65
CA ASP A 289 13.04 -24.01 20.77
C ASP A 289 13.29 -24.66 19.40
N CYS A 290 12.64 -24.13 18.35
CA CYS A 290 12.83 -24.58 16.97
C CYS A 290 14.29 -24.40 16.53
N ARG A 291 14.90 -23.24 16.80
CA ARG A 291 16.31 -22.95 16.50
C ARG A 291 17.27 -23.88 17.24
N SER A 292 17.02 -24.15 18.52
CA SER A 292 17.83 -25.12 19.30
C SER A 292 17.78 -26.51 18.66
N LEU A 293 16.59 -26.97 18.26
CA LEU A 293 16.44 -28.26 17.57
C LEU A 293 17.09 -28.29 16.18
N LEU A 294 17.01 -27.19 15.42
CA LEU A 294 17.57 -27.09 14.07
C LEU A 294 19.10 -27.00 14.05
N TYR A 295 19.71 -26.27 14.97
CA TYR A 295 21.14 -25.95 14.91
C TYR A 295 21.97 -26.65 15.98
N GLU A 296 21.50 -26.74 17.22
CA GLU A 296 22.31 -27.26 18.34
C GLU A 296 22.26 -28.78 18.43
N ARG A 297 21.10 -29.39 18.13
CA ARG A 297 20.89 -30.85 18.24
C ARG A 297 21.16 -31.63 16.94
N GLY A 298 21.72 -30.97 15.92
CA GLY A 298 22.17 -31.60 14.69
C GLY A 298 21.05 -32.31 13.89
N PRO A 299 21.37 -33.34 13.08
CA PRO A 299 20.40 -34.03 12.22
C PRO A 299 19.29 -34.76 13.00
N LEU A 300 19.59 -35.24 14.22
CA LEU A 300 18.61 -35.92 15.08
C LEU A 300 17.56 -34.95 15.62
N GLY A 301 17.97 -33.71 15.93
CA GLY A 301 17.07 -32.63 16.33
C GLY A 301 16.05 -32.29 15.23
N PHE A 302 16.51 -32.14 13.98
CA PHE A 302 15.62 -31.90 12.85
C PHE A 302 14.65 -33.06 12.60
N ARG A 303 15.09 -34.31 12.71
CA ARG A 303 14.19 -35.47 12.59
C ARG A 303 13.07 -35.45 13.64
N GLY A 304 13.40 -35.13 14.88
CA GLY A 304 12.42 -35.00 15.96
C GLY A 304 11.45 -33.83 15.75
N LEU A 305 11.94 -32.72 15.21
CA LEU A 305 11.13 -31.56 14.83
C LEU A 305 10.17 -31.89 13.69
N TYR A 306 10.66 -32.52 12.62
CA TYR A 306 9.86 -32.93 11.46
C TYR A 306 8.73 -33.87 11.86
N GLY A 307 9.00 -34.80 12.78
CA GLY A 307 7.99 -35.73 13.30
C GLY A 307 6.87 -35.07 14.14
N LYS A 308 7.03 -33.80 14.53
CA LYS A 308 5.98 -33.00 15.18
C LYS A 308 5.16 -32.16 14.19
N THR A 309 5.49 -32.20 12.90
CA THR A 309 4.79 -31.50 11.84
C THR A 309 3.99 -32.46 10.96
N ASP A 310 2.97 -31.95 10.28
CA ASP A 310 2.20 -32.72 9.29
C ASP A 310 2.85 -32.70 7.88
N LEU A 311 4.17 -32.48 7.80
CA LEU A 311 4.88 -32.41 6.52
C LEU A 311 5.02 -33.80 5.87
N PRO A 312 4.88 -33.92 4.53
CA PRO A 312 5.02 -35.19 3.83
C PRO A 312 6.39 -35.84 4.03
N GLY A 313 6.45 -37.13 4.34
CA GLY A 313 7.72 -37.83 4.57
C GLY A 313 8.67 -37.81 3.36
N GLU A 314 8.13 -37.72 2.15
CA GLU A 314 8.86 -37.65 0.87
C GLU A 314 9.80 -36.43 0.79
N LEU A 315 9.39 -35.30 1.39
CA LEU A 315 10.16 -34.06 1.37
C LEU A 315 11.26 -34.03 2.44
N PHE A 316 11.29 -34.98 3.37
CA PHE A 316 12.27 -35.00 4.46
C PHE A 316 13.72 -34.95 3.95
N ALA A 317 14.02 -35.74 2.91
CA ALA A 317 15.35 -35.76 2.30
C ALA A 317 15.73 -34.40 1.69
N ALA A 318 14.78 -33.71 1.04
CA ALA A 318 15.02 -32.41 0.42
C ALA A 318 15.33 -31.34 1.48
N PHE A 319 14.53 -31.28 2.55
CA PHE A 319 14.80 -30.36 3.65
C PHE A 319 16.13 -30.65 4.35
N ARG A 320 16.49 -31.92 4.53
CA ARG A 320 17.77 -32.30 5.12
C ARG A 320 18.95 -31.79 4.29
N VAL A 321 18.92 -32.01 2.97
CA VAL A 321 19.97 -31.53 2.05
C VAL A 321 20.09 -30.00 2.12
N ALA A 322 18.96 -29.29 2.09
CA ALA A 322 18.96 -27.83 2.19
C ALA A 322 19.57 -27.34 3.52
N LEU A 323 19.19 -27.95 4.65
CA LEU A 323 19.74 -27.61 5.97
C LEU A 323 21.23 -27.94 6.12
N ASP A 324 21.70 -29.01 5.49
CA ASP A 324 23.12 -29.36 5.51
C ASP A 324 23.94 -28.32 4.72
N VAL A 325 23.41 -27.79 3.62
CA VAL A 325 24.04 -26.66 2.91
C VAL A 325 24.05 -25.40 3.76
N VAL A 326 22.95 -25.08 4.46
CA VAL A 326 22.90 -23.95 5.41
C VAL A 326 24.02 -24.05 6.43
N ARG A 327 24.26 -25.22 7.01
CA ARG A 327 25.30 -25.41 8.03
C ARG A 327 26.71 -25.21 7.48
N VAL A 328 26.94 -25.54 6.20
CA VAL A 328 28.23 -25.39 5.54
C VAL A 328 28.49 -23.95 5.11
N VAL A 329 27.47 -23.25 4.61
CA VAL A 329 27.62 -21.92 3.96
C VAL A 329 27.36 -20.75 4.93
N ARG A 330 26.65 -20.97 6.04
CA ARG A 330 26.39 -19.94 7.08
C ARG A 330 27.64 -19.43 7.82
N PRO A 331 28.66 -20.24 8.13
CA PRO A 331 29.85 -19.77 8.86
C PRO A 331 30.72 -18.76 8.08
N ASP A 332 30.65 -18.78 6.75
CA ASP A 332 31.50 -17.96 5.86
C ASP A 332 30.91 -16.56 5.55
N PHE A 333 29.78 -16.18 6.18
CA PHE A 333 29.12 -14.90 5.95
C PHE A 333 29.45 -13.87 7.05
N ASP A 334 30.18 -12.83 6.67
CA ASP A 334 30.72 -11.74 7.49
C ASP A 334 29.85 -10.47 7.54
N GLY A 335 28.72 -10.45 6.80
CA GLY A 335 27.60 -9.53 7.09
C GLY A 335 27.47 -8.27 6.22
N GLY A 336 28.32 -8.06 5.21
CA GLY A 336 28.21 -6.92 4.31
C GLY A 336 27.01 -7.00 3.35
N PRO A 337 26.31 -5.88 3.01
CA PRO A 337 25.18 -5.89 2.07
C PRO A 337 25.54 -6.36 0.65
N ARG A 338 26.77 -6.10 0.19
CA ARG A 338 27.29 -6.57 -1.11
C ARG A 338 27.65 -8.06 -1.08
N GLU A 339 28.27 -8.50 0.01
CA GLU A 339 28.56 -9.92 0.26
C GLU A 339 27.28 -10.74 0.39
N LYS A 340 26.18 -10.15 0.88
CA LYS A 340 24.88 -10.84 1.04
C LYS A 340 24.25 -11.29 -0.28
N LYS A 341 24.35 -10.45 -1.33
CA LYS A 341 23.85 -10.82 -2.67
C LYS A 341 24.69 -11.93 -3.30
N VAL A 342 26.01 -11.83 -3.17
CA VAL A 342 26.95 -12.86 -3.64
C VAL A 342 26.74 -14.16 -2.86
N TRP A 343 26.58 -14.07 -1.54
CA TRP A 343 26.25 -15.18 -0.66
C TRP A 343 24.93 -15.85 -1.05
N LYS A 344 23.84 -15.08 -1.24
CA LYS A 344 22.54 -15.64 -1.67
C LYS A 344 22.67 -16.38 -3.00
N LYS A 345 23.47 -15.86 -3.94
CA LYS A 345 23.74 -16.53 -5.23
C LYS A 345 24.52 -17.84 -5.03
N VAL A 346 25.68 -17.79 -4.37
CA VAL A 346 26.52 -18.97 -4.10
C VAL A 346 25.74 -20.04 -3.31
N TYR A 347 24.96 -19.61 -2.33
CA TYR A 347 24.10 -20.46 -1.53
C TYR A 347 23.03 -21.17 -2.38
N THR A 348 22.31 -20.41 -3.21
CA THR A 348 21.25 -20.95 -4.07
C THR A 348 21.82 -21.94 -5.08
N ASP A 349 22.93 -21.58 -5.73
CA ASP A 349 23.62 -22.45 -6.71
C ASP A 349 24.08 -23.75 -6.04
N THR A 350 24.70 -23.66 -4.85
CA THR A 350 25.15 -24.83 -4.07
C THR A 350 23.98 -25.73 -3.65
N ILE A 351 22.86 -25.14 -3.22
CA ILE A 351 21.66 -25.90 -2.85
C ILE A 351 21.08 -26.63 -4.05
N VAL A 352 20.94 -25.96 -5.19
CA VAL A 352 20.38 -26.56 -6.40
C VAL A 352 21.28 -27.71 -6.87
N GLU A 353 22.59 -27.50 -6.92
CA GLU A 353 23.55 -28.54 -7.28
C GLU A 353 23.46 -29.76 -6.35
N ARG A 354 23.45 -29.56 -5.02
CA ARG A 354 23.35 -30.66 -4.06
C ARG A 354 22.01 -31.36 -4.09
N LEU A 355 20.90 -30.63 -4.23
CA LEU A 355 19.58 -31.23 -4.39
C LEU A 355 19.52 -32.06 -5.66
N VAL A 356 20.03 -31.58 -6.79
CA VAL A 356 20.05 -32.36 -8.04
C VAL A 356 20.94 -33.62 -7.92
N GLN A 357 22.06 -33.54 -7.20
CA GLN A 357 22.97 -34.67 -7.00
C GLN A 357 22.43 -35.73 -6.03
N GLU A 358 21.91 -35.33 -4.87
CA GLU A 358 21.41 -36.26 -3.84
C GLU A 358 20.02 -36.82 -4.19
N TYR A 359 19.17 -36.05 -4.85
CA TYR A 359 17.76 -36.42 -5.08
C TYR A 359 17.55 -37.30 -6.32
N ARG A 360 18.53 -37.37 -7.24
CA ARG A 360 18.55 -38.36 -8.34
C ARG A 360 18.55 -39.82 -7.87
N GLN A 361 18.85 -40.09 -6.60
CA GLN A 361 18.99 -41.45 -6.07
C GLN A 361 17.74 -41.99 -5.33
N VAL A 362 16.66 -41.21 -5.15
CA VAL A 362 15.58 -41.55 -4.18
C VAL A 362 14.13 -41.71 -4.74
N CYS A 363 13.78 -41.28 -5.98
CA CYS A 363 12.42 -41.37 -6.63
C CYS A 363 11.26 -40.62 -5.89
N PRO A 364 10.03 -40.32 -6.44
CA PRO A 364 9.38 -40.52 -7.77
C PRO A 364 8.95 -39.19 -8.48
N ALA A 365 8.19 -39.30 -9.59
CA ALA A 365 7.91 -38.27 -10.62
C ALA A 365 7.35 -36.90 -10.19
N ASP A 366 6.65 -36.79 -9.04
CA ASP A 366 5.98 -35.54 -8.65
C ASP A 366 6.96 -34.46 -8.11
N VAL A 367 8.07 -34.88 -7.51
CA VAL A 367 9.12 -33.96 -7.03
C VAL A 367 10.08 -33.55 -8.15
N GLU A 368 10.18 -34.36 -9.21
CA GLU A 368 10.90 -34.01 -10.43
C GLU A 368 10.29 -32.77 -11.09
N HIS A 369 8.97 -32.56 -10.97
CA HIS A 369 8.30 -31.36 -11.46
C HIS A 369 8.73 -30.11 -10.68
N VAL A 370 8.69 -30.16 -9.34
CA VAL A 370 9.10 -29.05 -8.46
C VAL A 370 10.58 -28.71 -8.64
N LEU A 371 11.45 -29.72 -8.72
CA LEU A 371 12.89 -29.53 -8.91
C LEU A 371 13.25 -29.08 -10.34
N SER A 372 12.60 -29.64 -11.37
CA SER A 372 12.79 -29.19 -12.76
C SER A 372 12.30 -27.76 -12.98
N GLN A 373 11.28 -27.33 -12.24
CA GLN A 373 10.77 -25.96 -12.30
C GLN A 373 11.64 -24.98 -11.54
N LEU A 374 12.12 -25.34 -10.33
CA LEU A 374 13.14 -24.56 -9.62
C LEU A 374 14.36 -24.35 -10.53
N ALA A 375 14.87 -25.42 -11.16
CA ALA A 375 15.98 -25.33 -12.12
C ALA A 375 15.68 -24.40 -13.33
N ARG A 376 14.50 -24.48 -13.96
CA ARG A 376 14.12 -23.58 -15.07
C ARG A 376 13.97 -22.11 -14.64
N GLN A 377 13.54 -21.88 -13.41
CA GLN A 377 13.34 -20.55 -12.85
C GLN A 377 14.65 -19.78 -12.69
N PHE A 378 15.75 -20.49 -12.39
CA PHE A 378 17.09 -19.91 -12.26
C PHE A 378 17.80 -19.72 -13.61
N ILE A 379 17.50 -20.56 -14.62
CA ILE A 379 18.00 -20.38 -15.99
C ILE A 379 17.36 -19.17 -16.69
N SER A 380 16.12 -18.83 -16.35
CA SER A 380 15.38 -17.71 -16.99
C SER A 380 15.71 -16.33 -16.38
N GLY A 381 16.53 -16.27 -15.34
CA GLY A 381 17.00 -15.04 -14.70
C GLY A 381 18.19 -14.36 -15.40
N ASP A 382 18.71 -14.95 -16.49
CA ASP A 382 19.88 -14.48 -17.24
C ASP A 382 19.52 -13.59 -18.46
N GLY A 383 18.32 -13.00 -18.44
CA GLY A 383 17.85 -12.10 -19.49
C GLY A 383 18.21 -10.64 -19.23
N GLY A 384 19.49 -10.27 -19.35
CA GLY A 384 19.89 -8.88 -19.28
C GLY A 384 21.40 -8.62 -19.22
N ASP A 385 22.12 -9.00 -20.26
CA ASP A 385 23.23 -8.20 -20.84
C ASP A 385 23.65 -8.85 -22.17
N ALA A 386 22.78 -8.71 -23.19
CA ALA A 386 23.22 -8.71 -24.56
C ALA A 386 23.66 -7.29 -24.90
N ASP A 387 24.90 -6.92 -24.53
CA ASP A 387 25.61 -5.84 -25.21
C ASP A 387 26.78 -6.42 -25.99
N GLY A 388 26.83 -6.00 -27.25
CA GLY A 388 27.67 -6.59 -28.26
C GLY A 388 29.14 -6.24 -28.06
N SER A 389 29.99 -7.24 -28.23
CA SER A 389 31.26 -7.09 -28.94
C SER A 389 31.95 -8.45 -29.00
N LEU A 390 32.03 -9.00 -30.21
CA LEU A 390 33.20 -9.73 -30.71
C LEU A 390 32.97 -10.01 -32.20
N SER A 391 33.28 -9.02 -33.02
CA SER A 391 33.99 -9.32 -34.27
C SER A 391 35.38 -9.79 -33.88
N VAL A 392 35.89 -10.84 -34.51
CA VAL A 392 37.24 -10.97 -35.10
C VAL A 392 37.40 -12.41 -35.58
N VAL A 393 37.51 -12.51 -36.91
CA VAL A 393 38.03 -13.58 -37.79
C VAL A 393 37.21 -14.86 -37.94
#